data_AF-A0A438G697-F1
#
_entry.id   AF-A0A438G697-F1
#
_cell.length_a   1.000
_cell.length_b   1.000
_cell.length_c   1.000
_cell.angle_alpha   90.00
_cell.angle_beta   90.00
_cell.angle_gamma   90.00
#
_symmetry.space_group_name_H-M   'P 1'
#
loop_
_entity.id
_entity.type
_entity.pdbx_description
1 polymer ?
#
loop_
_entity_poly.entity_id
_entity_poly.type
_entity_poly.pdbx_seq_one_letter_code
_entity_poly.pdbx_strand_id
1 'polypeptide(L)'
;MDELDMDCLVNIFERLELQELILGVAFVCKSWYRASVSPQCWKTLNFDKLNFAPSSSPFVTTFCHQYAIHNFSVSGFLTLALSRGGPAVVEIILPAICTLEKLIYASNMCPCLRVLGLPMHIVKHNNSIDLFSDEEMTQFLGLFNNGRILNTCIFESLMGDDEASAIAAVLPGLKQLTVTSSATPALMIRESLKEILEGCRELEVLVINDCCGFEVDEEILKMTSHIRSFLYKDVRPNVDEDYYPLAIIFNPDTWKHSGIDLGLGIDHLGLN
;
A
#
# COMPACT_ATOMS: atom_id res chain seq x y z
N MET A 1 19.98 20.32 -31.13
CA MET A 1 19.92 19.21 -30.16
C MET A 1 18.49 18.76 -30.20
N ASP A 2 18.23 17.62 -30.82
CA ASP A 2 16.86 17.13 -30.98
C ASP A 2 16.30 16.85 -29.59
N GLU A 3 15.26 17.59 -29.20
CA GLU A 3 14.55 17.30 -27.96
C GLU A 3 13.87 15.93 -28.13
N LEU A 4 14.07 15.06 -27.14
CA LEU A 4 13.40 13.76 -27.13
C LEU A 4 11.89 13.99 -27.11
N ASP A 5 11.17 13.26 -27.95
CA ASP A 5 9.72 13.39 -28.07
C ASP A 5 9.02 13.10 -26.73
N MET A 6 7.89 13.78 -26.49
CA MET A 6 7.13 13.66 -25.24
C MET A 6 6.68 12.24 -24.97
N ASP A 7 6.27 11.49 -25.99
CA ASP A 7 5.82 10.11 -25.82
C ASP A 7 6.99 9.18 -25.44
N CYS A 8 8.18 9.46 -25.98
CA CYS A 8 9.40 8.75 -25.57
C CYS A 8 9.75 9.02 -24.10
N LEU A 9 9.66 10.28 -23.65
CA LEU A 9 9.92 10.63 -22.25
C LEU A 9 8.91 9.94 -21.32
N VAL A 10 7.62 9.98 -21.65
CA VAL A 10 6.57 9.33 -20.84
C VAL A 10 6.77 7.82 -20.74
N ASN A 11 7.15 7.15 -21.83
CA ASN A 11 7.42 5.70 -21.83
C ASN A 11 8.65 5.31 -20.99
N ILE A 12 9.64 6.20 -20.90
CA ILE A 12 10.77 6.02 -19.98
C ILE A 12 10.31 6.26 -18.54
N PHE A 13 9.60 7.35 -18.29
CA PHE A 13 9.23 7.78 -16.95
C PHE A 13 8.17 6.90 -16.28
N GLU A 14 7.30 6.22 -17.04
CA GLU A 14 6.35 5.24 -16.48
C GLU A 14 7.01 4.02 -15.83
N ARG A 15 8.32 3.85 -16.01
CA ARG A 15 9.11 2.74 -15.43
C ARG A 15 9.92 3.15 -14.21
N LEU A 16 9.89 4.43 -13.85
CA LEU A 16 10.63 4.96 -12.71
C LEU A 16 9.87 4.74 -11.42
N GLU A 17 10.61 4.63 -10.31
CA GLU A 17 10.00 4.63 -9.00
C GLU A 17 9.49 6.03 -8.63
N LEU A 18 8.53 6.09 -7.70
CA LEU A 18 7.87 7.34 -7.32
C LEU A 18 8.87 8.41 -6.85
N GLN A 19 9.92 8.01 -6.14
CA GLN A 19 11.00 8.90 -5.72
C GLN A 19 11.78 9.50 -6.91
N GLU A 20 12.16 8.67 -7.88
CA GLU A 20 12.93 9.09 -9.06
C GLU A 20 12.10 9.98 -9.99
N LEU A 21 10.81 9.66 -10.12
CA LEU A 21 9.85 10.43 -10.90
C LEU A 21 9.71 11.87 -10.37
N ILE A 22 9.59 11.99 -9.04
CA ILE A 22 9.30 13.26 -8.36
C ILE A 22 10.58 14.06 -8.11
N LEU A 23 11.62 13.45 -7.55
CA LEU A 23 12.82 14.17 -7.11
C LEU A 23 13.93 14.21 -8.15
N GLY A 24 13.87 13.31 -9.15
CA GLY A 24 14.87 13.19 -10.20
C GLY A 24 14.44 13.89 -11.49
N VAL A 25 13.65 13.21 -12.30
CA VAL A 25 13.39 13.64 -13.69
C VAL A 25 12.60 14.95 -13.78
N ALA A 26 11.75 15.26 -12.79
CA ALA A 26 10.99 16.49 -12.75
C ALA A 26 11.86 17.77 -12.69
N PHE A 27 13.12 17.66 -12.26
CA PHE A 27 14.03 18.80 -12.06
C PHE A 27 15.13 18.93 -13.13
N VAL A 28 15.12 18.10 -14.18
CA VAL A 28 16.14 18.13 -15.24
C VAL A 28 15.94 19.29 -16.20
N CYS A 29 14.75 19.43 -16.80
CA CYS A 29 14.38 20.54 -17.67
C CYS A 29 12.85 20.67 -17.78
N LYS A 30 12.36 21.74 -18.43
CA LYS A 30 10.92 21.98 -18.59
C LYS A 30 10.19 20.87 -19.36
N SER A 31 10.84 20.29 -20.36
CA SER A 31 10.25 19.18 -21.13
C SER A 31 10.08 17.93 -20.26
N TRP A 32 11.11 17.58 -19.47
CA TRP A 32 11.06 16.45 -18.55
C TRP A 32 10.06 16.68 -17.41
N TYR A 33 9.97 17.89 -16.86
CA TYR A 33 8.91 18.24 -15.91
C TYR A 33 7.52 18.01 -16.51
N ARG A 34 7.28 18.46 -17.75
CA ARG A 34 5.98 18.27 -18.41
C ARG A 34 5.65 16.80 -18.65
N ALA A 35 6.66 15.98 -18.97
CA ALA A 35 6.48 14.54 -19.14
C ALA A 35 6.29 13.82 -17.78
N SER A 36 7.00 14.23 -16.73
CA SER A 36 6.92 13.60 -15.41
C SER A 36 5.55 13.80 -14.75
N VAL A 37 4.83 14.85 -15.10
CA VAL A 37 3.47 15.11 -14.60
C VAL A 37 2.36 14.47 -15.44
N SER A 38 2.70 13.75 -16.51
CA SER A 38 1.72 13.00 -17.31
C SER A 38 1.10 11.89 -16.45
N PRO A 39 -0.24 11.71 -16.44
CA PRO A 39 -0.89 10.65 -15.65
C PRO A 39 -0.37 9.24 -15.93
N GLN A 40 0.15 9.00 -17.14
CA GLN A 40 0.74 7.70 -17.52
C GLN A 40 1.99 7.35 -16.70
N CYS A 41 2.72 8.34 -16.19
CA CYS A 41 3.88 8.12 -15.33
C CYS A 41 3.48 7.75 -13.90
N TRP A 42 2.21 7.90 -13.52
CA TRP A 42 1.69 7.72 -12.17
C TRP A 42 0.73 6.52 -12.08
N LYS A 43 0.83 5.57 -13.03
CA LYS A 43 0.03 4.34 -13.06
C LYS A 43 0.23 3.47 -11.82
N THR A 44 1.45 3.47 -11.29
CA THR A 44 1.84 2.71 -10.11
C THR A 44 2.27 3.68 -9.01
N LEU A 45 1.54 3.65 -7.90
CA LEU A 45 1.81 4.46 -6.72
C LEU A 45 2.23 3.56 -5.57
N ASN A 46 3.53 3.29 -5.46
CA ASN A 46 4.08 2.50 -4.36
C ASN A 46 4.68 3.42 -3.30
N PHE A 47 4.03 3.48 -2.13
CA PHE A 47 4.44 4.31 -1.00
C PHE A 47 5.29 3.56 0.03
N ASP A 48 5.30 2.22 0.03
CA ASP A 48 6.09 1.42 0.98
C ASP A 48 7.61 1.66 0.82
N LYS A 49 8.05 1.90 -0.43
CA LYS A 49 9.44 2.26 -0.73
C LYS A 49 9.85 3.66 -0.26
N LEU A 50 8.91 4.47 0.23
CA LEU A 50 9.17 5.82 0.69
C LEU A 50 9.28 5.86 2.20
N ASN A 51 10.44 6.30 2.69
CA ASN A 51 10.61 6.54 4.11
C ASN A 51 9.94 7.86 4.51
N PHE A 52 8.83 7.81 5.25
CA PHE A 52 8.18 9.00 5.81
C PHE A 52 8.61 9.31 7.26
N ALA A 53 9.56 8.57 7.82
CA ALA A 53 9.94 8.71 9.22
C ALA A 53 10.48 10.12 9.54
N PRO A 54 10.19 10.65 10.74
CA PRO A 54 10.60 12.00 11.10
C PRO A 54 12.11 12.25 11.13
N SER A 55 12.46 13.53 10.93
CA SER A 55 13.78 14.16 11.17
C SER A 55 15.02 13.54 10.49
N SER A 56 14.85 12.48 9.69
CA SER A 56 15.94 11.75 9.04
C SER A 56 15.62 11.21 7.64
N SER A 57 14.38 11.35 7.15
CA SER A 57 14.03 10.89 5.80
C SER A 57 14.71 11.74 4.72
N PRO A 58 15.63 11.17 3.92
CA PRO A 58 16.24 11.88 2.79
C PRO A 58 15.19 12.28 1.75
N PHE A 59 14.15 11.46 1.62
CA PHE A 59 13.02 11.73 0.73
C PHE A 59 12.28 13.01 1.14
N VAL A 60 11.79 13.07 2.39
CA VAL A 60 11.02 14.23 2.88
C VAL A 60 11.87 15.50 2.84
N THR A 61 13.12 15.44 3.30
CA THR A 61 14.02 16.60 3.27
C THR A 61 14.24 17.12 1.85
N THR A 62 14.52 16.23 0.90
CA THR A 62 14.75 16.61 -0.50
C THR A 62 13.48 17.15 -1.15
N PHE A 63 12.34 16.51 -0.91
CA PHE A 63 11.03 16.95 -1.39
C PHE A 63 10.72 18.37 -0.89
N CYS A 64 10.84 18.61 0.41
CA CYS A 64 10.60 19.94 0.99
C CYS A 64 11.52 21.01 0.38
N HIS A 65 12.80 20.70 0.21
CA HIS A 65 13.77 21.62 -0.36
C HIS A 65 13.46 21.93 -1.84
N GLN A 66 13.23 20.90 -2.66
CA GLN A 66 13.00 21.06 -4.09
C GLN A 66 11.67 21.75 -4.44
N TYR A 67 10.62 21.48 -3.66
CA TYR A 67 9.28 22.04 -3.87
C TYR A 67 8.97 23.24 -2.97
N ALA A 68 9.94 23.72 -2.19
CA ALA A 68 9.78 24.80 -1.22
C ALA A 68 8.60 24.58 -0.25
N ILE A 69 8.42 23.34 0.21
CA ILE A 69 7.36 22.97 1.17
C ILE A 69 7.89 23.14 2.58
N HIS A 70 7.19 23.94 3.39
CA HIS A 70 7.56 24.18 4.79
C HIS A 70 7.06 23.08 5.74
N ASN A 71 5.84 22.58 5.50
CA ASN A 71 5.20 21.56 6.32
C ASN A 71 4.80 20.38 5.44
N PHE A 72 5.58 19.30 5.49
CA PHE A 72 5.25 18.07 4.78
C PHE A 72 4.16 17.30 5.53
N SER A 73 3.17 16.79 4.79
CA SER A 73 2.20 15.83 5.29
C SER A 73 2.10 14.63 4.36
N VAL A 74 2.05 13.43 4.93
CA VAL A 74 1.87 12.18 4.17
C VAL A 74 0.54 12.21 3.42
N SER A 75 -0.51 12.71 4.08
CA SER A 75 -1.85 12.91 3.51
C SER A 75 -1.85 13.86 2.31
N GLY A 76 -1.12 14.98 2.39
CA GLY A 76 -0.97 15.93 1.28
C GLY A 76 -0.19 15.33 0.11
N PHE A 77 0.88 14.59 0.41
CA PHE A 77 1.67 13.88 -0.61
C PHE A 77 0.85 12.78 -1.32
N LEU A 78 0.08 11.99 -0.57
CA LEU A 78 -0.83 10.99 -1.11
C LEU A 78 -1.88 11.65 -2.03
N THR A 79 -2.46 12.77 -1.60
CA THR A 79 -3.43 13.53 -2.42
C THR A 79 -2.80 14.04 -3.71
N LEU A 80 -1.57 14.57 -3.65
CA LEU A 80 -0.81 15.00 -4.82
C LEU A 80 -0.62 13.83 -5.81
N ALA A 81 -0.14 12.68 -5.33
CA ALA A 81 0.13 11.52 -6.17
C ALA A 81 -1.15 10.96 -6.83
N LEU A 82 -2.22 10.83 -6.05
CA LEU A 82 -3.53 10.41 -6.55
C LEU A 82 -4.11 11.40 -7.56
N SER A 83 -3.89 12.71 -7.37
CA SER A 83 -4.34 13.74 -8.31
C SER A 83 -3.55 13.71 -9.63
N ARG A 84 -2.28 13.31 -9.59
CA ARG A 84 -1.43 13.20 -10.79
C ARG A 84 -1.81 12.00 -11.65
N GLY A 85 -2.03 10.84 -11.04
CA GLY A 85 -2.43 9.63 -11.76
C GLY A 85 -3.92 9.59 -12.11
N GLY A 86 -4.78 9.96 -11.16
CA GLY A 86 -6.23 9.95 -11.29
C GLY A 86 -6.76 8.62 -11.86
N PRO A 87 -7.54 8.65 -12.95
CA PRO A 87 -8.06 7.43 -13.58
C PRO A 87 -7.01 6.49 -14.18
N ALA A 88 -5.78 6.96 -14.40
CA ALA A 88 -4.71 6.14 -14.96
C ALA A 88 -4.07 5.19 -13.93
N VAL A 89 -4.33 5.39 -12.64
CA VAL A 89 -3.78 4.56 -11.57
C VAL A 89 -4.36 3.15 -11.67
N VAL A 90 -3.47 2.16 -11.82
CA VAL A 90 -3.79 0.73 -11.86
C VAL A 90 -3.23 -0.03 -10.67
N GLU A 91 -2.25 0.54 -9.98
CA GLU A 91 -1.61 -0.04 -8.80
C GLU A 91 -1.38 1.03 -7.72
N ILE A 92 -1.78 0.71 -6.48
CA ILE A 92 -1.49 1.51 -5.29
C ILE A 92 -1.02 0.57 -4.21
N ILE A 93 0.16 0.81 -3.65
CA ILE A 93 0.64 0.21 -2.40
C ILE A 93 0.64 1.31 -1.35
N LEU A 94 -0.37 1.30 -0.48
CA LEU A 94 -0.59 2.37 0.50
C LEU A 94 0.53 2.39 1.55
N PRO A 95 0.86 3.57 2.10
CA PRO A 95 1.82 3.66 3.20
C PRO A 95 1.30 2.91 4.42
N ALA A 96 2.20 2.45 5.30
CA ALA A 96 1.85 1.69 6.51
C ALA A 96 0.76 2.36 7.38
N ILE A 97 0.63 3.69 7.31
CA ILE A 97 -0.42 4.46 7.97
C ILE A 97 -1.18 5.31 6.97
N CYS A 98 -2.50 5.19 6.97
CA CYS A 98 -3.39 6.02 6.17
C CYS A 98 -4.64 6.45 6.97
N THR A 99 -5.27 7.58 6.59
CA THR A 99 -6.57 7.97 7.15
C THR A 99 -7.71 7.38 6.32
N LEU A 100 -8.86 7.10 6.95
CA LEU A 100 -10.05 6.59 6.24
C LEU A 100 -10.52 7.52 5.10
N GLU A 101 -10.41 8.84 5.30
CA GLU A 101 -10.75 9.83 4.28
C GLU A 101 -9.90 9.63 3.01
N LYS A 102 -8.59 9.40 3.15
CA LYS A 102 -7.72 9.18 2.00
C LYS A 102 -7.94 7.84 1.32
N LEU A 103 -8.37 6.83 2.08
CA LEU A 103 -8.81 5.55 1.51
C LEU A 103 -10.04 5.73 0.62
N ILE A 104 -11.05 6.46 1.10
CA ILE A 104 -12.26 6.80 0.32
C ILE A 104 -11.89 7.67 -0.89
N TYR A 105 -10.99 8.63 -0.72
CA TYR A 105 -10.54 9.47 -1.82
C TYR A 105 -9.82 8.63 -2.90
N ALA A 106 -8.90 7.75 -2.52
CA ALA A 106 -8.19 6.86 -3.43
C ALA A 106 -9.15 5.93 -4.19
N SER A 107 -10.14 5.35 -3.50
CA SER A 107 -11.12 4.48 -4.15
C SER A 107 -11.95 5.24 -5.20
N ASN A 108 -12.34 6.49 -4.93
CA ASN A 108 -13.09 7.30 -5.89
C ASN A 108 -12.25 7.76 -7.09
N MET A 109 -10.97 8.11 -6.87
CA MET A 109 -10.10 8.66 -7.91
C MET A 109 -9.54 7.61 -8.87
N CYS A 110 -9.49 6.34 -8.46
CA CYS A 110 -8.78 5.28 -9.18
C CYS A 110 -9.72 4.14 -9.64
N PRO A 111 -10.65 4.40 -10.59
CA PRO A 111 -11.60 3.41 -11.08
C PRO A 111 -10.95 2.22 -11.82
N CYS A 112 -9.74 2.40 -12.33
CA CYS A 112 -8.99 1.36 -13.05
C CYS A 112 -8.03 0.56 -12.15
N LEU A 113 -8.13 0.70 -10.82
CA LEU A 113 -7.27 -0.02 -9.89
C LEU A 113 -7.43 -1.53 -10.03
N ARG A 114 -6.31 -2.23 -10.12
CA ARG A 114 -6.21 -3.69 -10.25
C ARG A 114 -5.32 -4.32 -9.20
N VAL A 115 -4.38 -3.56 -8.65
CA VAL A 115 -3.44 -3.99 -7.62
C VAL A 115 -3.58 -3.05 -6.42
N LEU A 116 -3.85 -3.61 -5.24
CA LEU A 116 -4.01 -2.87 -4.00
C LEU A 116 -3.09 -3.46 -2.92
N GLY A 117 -2.14 -2.67 -2.45
CA GLY A 117 -1.35 -2.92 -1.25
C GLY A 117 -1.94 -2.14 -0.08
N LEU A 118 -2.09 -2.82 1.05
CA LEU A 118 -2.89 -2.34 2.18
C LEU A 118 -2.02 -1.77 3.30
N PRO A 119 -2.49 -0.70 3.97
CA PRO A 119 -1.81 -0.16 5.11
C PRO A 119 -1.93 -1.11 6.30
N MET A 120 -0.91 -1.16 7.16
CA MET A 120 -0.94 -1.91 8.41
C MET A 120 -1.87 -1.26 9.45
N HIS A 121 -1.96 0.07 9.46
CA HIS A 121 -2.76 0.81 10.44
C HIS A 121 -3.62 1.90 9.80
N ILE A 122 -4.73 2.20 10.47
CA ILE A 122 -5.58 3.34 10.12
C ILE A 122 -5.56 4.40 11.22
N VAL A 123 -5.52 5.67 10.80
CA VAL A 123 -5.68 6.82 11.70
C VAL A 123 -7.15 7.23 11.73
N LYS A 124 -7.75 7.17 12.92
CA LYS A 124 -9.14 7.56 13.17
C LYS A 124 -9.25 9.05 13.53
N HIS A 125 -10.47 9.59 13.49
CA HIS A 125 -10.76 11.01 13.73
C HIS A 125 -10.34 11.54 15.12
N ASN A 126 -10.09 10.66 16.09
CA ASN A 126 -9.57 10.99 17.42
C ASN A 126 -8.03 10.96 17.49
N ASN A 127 -7.34 10.83 16.36
CA ASN A 127 -5.90 10.64 16.24
C ASN A 127 -5.39 9.35 16.91
N SER A 128 -6.29 8.39 17.18
CA SER A 128 -5.89 7.04 17.55
C SER A 128 -5.45 6.29 16.29
N ILE A 129 -4.36 5.55 16.43
CA ILE A 129 -3.86 4.61 15.46
C ILE A 129 -4.34 3.24 15.92
N ASP A 130 -5.21 2.62 15.12
CA ASP A 130 -5.77 1.31 15.41
C ASP A 130 -5.54 0.37 14.22
N LEU A 131 -5.63 -0.93 14.47
CA LEU A 131 -5.88 -1.92 13.43
C LEU A 131 -7.32 -1.73 12.89
N PHE A 132 -7.58 -2.22 11.70
CA PHE A 132 -8.95 -2.25 11.21
C PHE A 132 -9.78 -3.25 12.03
N SER A 133 -11.04 -2.93 12.28
CA SER A 133 -12.01 -3.97 12.61
C SER A 133 -12.45 -4.74 11.37
N ASP A 134 -13.03 -5.93 11.57
CA ASP A 134 -13.80 -6.67 10.57
C ASP A 134 -14.65 -5.81 9.62
N GLU A 135 -15.51 -4.97 10.20
CA GLU A 135 -16.47 -4.16 9.47
C GLU A 135 -15.76 -3.04 8.68
N GLU A 136 -14.72 -2.45 9.27
CA GLU A 136 -13.89 -1.44 8.61
C GLU A 136 -13.11 -2.05 7.43
N MET A 137 -12.48 -3.22 7.59
CA MET A 137 -11.81 -3.94 6.49
C MET A 137 -12.78 -4.30 5.38
N THR A 138 -13.93 -4.87 5.74
CA THR A 138 -14.95 -5.29 4.77
C THR A 138 -15.46 -4.10 3.96
N GLN A 139 -15.82 -3.01 4.64
CA GLN A 139 -16.24 -1.78 3.98
C GLN A 139 -15.13 -1.24 3.08
N PHE A 140 -13.90 -1.21 3.59
CA PHE A 140 -12.73 -0.71 2.88
C PHE A 140 -12.46 -1.51 1.60
N LEU A 141 -12.33 -2.83 1.68
CA LEU A 141 -12.15 -3.70 0.50
C LEU A 141 -13.33 -3.55 -0.47
N GLY A 142 -14.54 -3.37 0.08
CA GLY A 142 -15.75 -3.13 -0.69
C GLY A 142 -15.64 -1.87 -1.55
N LEU A 143 -15.07 -0.78 -1.02
CA LEU A 143 -14.85 0.46 -1.78
C LEU A 143 -14.02 0.22 -3.05
N PHE A 144 -13.02 -0.65 -2.98
CA PHE A 144 -12.13 -0.96 -4.11
C PHE A 144 -12.66 -2.08 -5.01
N ASN A 145 -13.53 -2.96 -4.51
CA ASN A 145 -14.10 -4.06 -5.27
C ASN A 145 -15.50 -3.79 -5.86
N ASN A 146 -16.11 -2.64 -5.59
CA ASN A 146 -17.46 -2.23 -6.07
C ASN A 146 -17.61 -2.24 -7.61
N GLY A 147 -17.81 -3.41 -8.21
CA GLY A 147 -17.93 -3.61 -9.66
C GLY A 147 -16.60 -3.49 -10.43
N ARG A 148 -15.47 -3.51 -9.71
CA ARG A 148 -14.12 -3.41 -10.29
C ARG A 148 -13.46 -4.77 -10.28
N ILE A 149 -12.44 -4.94 -11.13
CA ILE A 149 -11.64 -6.16 -11.16
C ILE A 149 -10.38 -5.91 -10.34
N LEU A 150 -10.53 -6.00 -9.01
CA LEU A 150 -9.36 -6.05 -8.14
C LEU A 150 -8.75 -7.45 -8.29
N ASN A 151 -7.60 -7.51 -8.94
CA ASN A 151 -6.99 -8.76 -9.37
C ASN A 151 -5.93 -9.24 -8.37
N THR A 152 -5.23 -8.29 -7.76
CA THR A 152 -4.09 -8.53 -6.89
C THR A 152 -4.23 -7.73 -5.60
N CYS A 153 -4.06 -8.39 -4.47
CA CYS A 153 -3.94 -7.76 -3.16
C CYS A 153 -2.57 -8.08 -2.54
N ILE A 154 -1.98 -7.09 -1.89
CA ILE A 154 -0.71 -7.21 -1.16
C ILE A 154 -0.96 -6.77 0.28
N PHE A 155 -0.60 -7.63 1.22
CA PHE A 155 -0.67 -7.37 2.65
C PHE A 155 0.75 -7.38 3.20
N GLU A 156 1.16 -6.26 3.79
CA GLU A 156 2.51 -6.06 4.35
C GLU A 156 2.57 -6.27 5.86
N SER A 157 1.51 -6.83 6.47
CA SER A 157 1.35 -6.95 7.92
C SER A 157 0.55 -8.17 8.37
N LEU A 158 0.29 -8.23 9.69
CA LEU A 158 -0.63 -9.15 10.36
C LEU A 158 -1.89 -9.36 9.51
N MET A 159 -2.18 -10.61 9.19
CA MET A 159 -3.45 -11.05 8.65
C MET A 159 -4.14 -11.84 9.76
N GLY A 160 -4.85 -11.12 10.61
CA GLY A 160 -5.71 -11.72 11.62
C GLY A 160 -6.93 -12.37 10.97
N ASP A 161 -7.76 -12.94 11.83
CA ASP A 161 -9.02 -13.56 11.43
C ASP A 161 -9.93 -12.55 10.73
N ASP A 162 -9.88 -11.30 11.19
CA ASP A 162 -10.73 -10.23 10.68
C ASP A 162 -10.38 -9.86 9.22
N GLU A 163 -9.09 -9.68 8.92
CA GLU A 163 -8.65 -9.39 7.57
C GLU A 163 -8.94 -10.55 6.61
N ALA A 164 -8.70 -11.79 7.05
CA ALA A 164 -8.96 -12.98 6.24
C ALA A 164 -10.45 -13.15 5.93
N SER A 165 -11.30 -12.96 6.93
CA SER A 165 -12.77 -12.98 6.78
C SER A 165 -13.23 -11.93 5.76
N ALA A 166 -12.73 -10.70 5.88
CA ALA A 166 -13.06 -9.62 4.96
C ALA A 166 -12.61 -9.90 3.52
N ILE A 167 -11.40 -10.46 3.33
CA ILE A 167 -10.90 -10.86 2.01
C ILE A 167 -11.77 -11.96 1.41
N ALA A 168 -12.03 -13.03 2.16
CA ALA A 168 -12.81 -14.16 1.71
C ALA A 168 -14.25 -13.74 1.33
N ALA A 169 -14.85 -12.82 2.09
CA ALA A 169 -16.20 -12.32 1.85
C ALA A 169 -16.29 -11.35 0.68
N VAL A 170 -15.33 -10.42 0.56
CA VAL A 170 -15.42 -9.30 -0.39
C VAL A 170 -14.75 -9.60 -1.72
N LEU A 171 -13.72 -10.46 -1.75
CA LEU A 171 -12.85 -10.66 -2.92
C LEU A 171 -12.87 -12.12 -3.45
N PRO A 172 -14.03 -12.71 -3.77
CA PRO A 172 -14.09 -14.11 -4.24
C PRO A 172 -13.42 -14.32 -5.60
N GLY A 173 -13.32 -13.28 -6.43
CA GLY A 173 -12.66 -13.27 -7.74
C GLY A 173 -11.19 -12.85 -7.72
N LEU A 174 -10.56 -12.78 -6.52
CA LEU A 174 -9.15 -12.41 -6.40
C LEU A 174 -8.27 -13.47 -7.09
N LYS A 175 -7.36 -13.04 -7.95
CA LYS A 175 -6.46 -13.95 -8.68
C LYS A 175 -5.08 -14.06 -8.04
N GLN A 176 -4.64 -13.02 -7.37
CA GLN A 176 -3.32 -13.00 -6.75
C GLN A 176 -3.40 -12.41 -5.35
N LEU A 177 -2.84 -13.14 -4.38
CA LEU A 177 -2.67 -12.67 -3.02
C LEU A 177 -1.21 -12.79 -2.63
N THR A 178 -0.63 -11.69 -2.16
CA THR A 178 0.69 -11.68 -1.53
C THR A 178 0.54 -11.28 -0.08
N VAL A 179 1.07 -12.10 0.81
CA VAL A 179 1.23 -11.78 2.23
C VAL A 179 2.72 -11.79 2.52
N THR A 180 3.22 -10.65 2.93
CA THR A 180 4.65 -10.40 3.15
C THR A 180 4.81 -9.46 4.32
N SER A 181 6.02 -9.31 4.85
CA SER A 181 6.33 -8.20 5.72
C SER A 181 7.77 -7.75 5.56
N SER A 182 7.99 -6.45 5.68
CA SER A 182 9.32 -5.83 5.55
C SER A 182 10.01 -5.59 6.90
N ALA A 183 9.25 -5.52 8.01
CA ALA A 183 9.77 -5.11 9.32
C ALA A 183 9.71 -6.19 10.41
N THR A 184 8.65 -7.01 10.43
CA THR A 184 8.40 -8.05 11.44
C THR A 184 7.60 -9.19 10.83
N PRO A 185 7.83 -10.48 11.17
CA PRO A 185 7.07 -11.56 10.56
C PRO A 185 5.55 -11.31 10.61
N ALA A 186 4.87 -11.42 9.47
CA ALA A 186 3.41 -11.27 9.41
C ALA A 186 2.76 -12.46 10.12
N LEU A 187 1.89 -12.21 11.09
CA LEU A 187 1.11 -13.28 11.72
C LEU A 187 -0.05 -13.63 10.79
N MET A 188 -0.13 -14.90 10.41
CA MET A 188 -1.27 -15.49 9.73
C MET A 188 -1.51 -16.82 10.42
N ILE A 189 -2.65 -16.99 11.08
CA ILE A 189 -2.97 -18.30 11.66
C ILE A 189 -3.53 -19.22 10.56
N ARG A 190 -3.46 -20.52 10.84
CA ARG A 190 -3.81 -21.56 9.86
C ARG A 190 -5.25 -21.42 9.40
N GLU A 191 -6.16 -21.09 10.31
CA GLU A 191 -7.59 -20.92 10.08
C GLU A 191 -7.86 -19.77 9.10
N SER A 192 -7.19 -18.63 9.27
CA SER A 192 -7.31 -17.47 8.38
C SER A 192 -6.86 -17.80 6.94
N LEU A 193 -5.77 -18.57 6.78
CA LEU A 193 -5.36 -19.06 5.46
C LEU A 193 -6.44 -19.93 4.82
N LYS A 194 -7.01 -20.87 5.58
CA LYS A 194 -8.05 -21.77 5.08
C LYS A 194 -9.28 -20.99 4.62
N GLU A 195 -9.71 -20.01 5.41
CA GLU A 195 -10.84 -19.15 5.08
C GLU A 195 -10.64 -18.40 3.75
N ILE A 196 -9.44 -17.85 3.54
CA ILE A 196 -9.09 -17.20 2.26
C ILE A 196 -9.12 -18.19 1.11
N LEU A 197 -8.56 -19.39 1.28
CA LEU A 197 -8.55 -20.43 0.25
C LEU A 197 -9.97 -20.90 -0.11
N GLU A 198 -10.90 -20.88 0.85
CA GLU A 198 -12.30 -21.26 0.63
C GLU A 198 -13.14 -20.13 -0.01
N GLY A 199 -12.83 -18.86 0.33
CA GLY A 199 -13.50 -17.66 -0.17
C GLY A 199 -13.01 -17.22 -1.56
N CYS A 200 -11.69 -17.15 -1.77
CA CYS A 200 -11.04 -16.67 -3.00
C CYS A 200 -10.84 -17.81 -4.01
N ARG A 201 -11.93 -18.24 -4.66
CA ARG A 201 -11.95 -19.45 -5.51
C ARG A 201 -11.26 -19.29 -6.87
N GLU A 202 -10.99 -18.06 -7.29
CA GLU A 202 -10.28 -17.77 -8.54
C GLU A 202 -8.77 -17.54 -8.33
N LEU A 203 -8.25 -17.86 -7.14
CA LEU A 203 -6.85 -17.61 -6.80
C LEU A 203 -5.91 -18.45 -7.68
N GLU A 204 -5.10 -17.77 -8.49
CA GLU A 204 -4.10 -18.38 -9.37
C GLU A 204 -2.70 -18.31 -8.77
N VAL A 205 -2.42 -17.27 -7.98
CA VAL A 205 -1.11 -17.03 -7.36
C VAL A 205 -1.29 -16.70 -5.88
N LEU A 206 -0.60 -17.46 -5.03
CA LEU A 206 -0.51 -17.19 -3.61
C LEU A 206 0.97 -17.11 -3.22
N VAL A 207 1.37 -15.96 -2.67
CA VAL A 207 2.72 -15.72 -2.17
C VAL A 207 2.64 -15.46 -0.68
N ILE A 208 3.35 -16.26 0.12
CA ILE A 208 3.42 -16.11 1.58
C ILE A 208 4.89 -16.06 2.00
N ASN A 209 5.39 -14.88 2.33
CA ASN A 209 6.77 -14.67 2.73
C ASN A 209 6.85 -14.08 4.13
N ASP A 210 7.86 -14.51 4.89
CA ASP A 210 8.16 -13.95 6.21
C ASP A 210 6.92 -13.95 7.13
N CYS A 211 6.19 -15.08 7.15
CA CYS A 211 4.99 -15.26 7.96
C CYS A 211 5.20 -16.23 9.14
N CYS A 212 4.55 -15.95 10.26
CA CYS A 212 4.46 -16.87 11.39
C CYS A 212 3.00 -17.26 11.65
N GLY A 213 2.77 -18.43 12.26
CA GLY A 213 1.45 -18.88 12.70
C GLY A 213 1.02 -20.25 12.17
N PHE A 214 1.72 -20.80 11.18
CA PHE A 214 1.48 -22.14 10.66
C PHE A 214 2.73 -22.70 9.97
N GLU A 215 2.72 -24.01 9.69
CA GLU A 215 3.68 -24.66 8.81
C GLU A 215 2.99 -25.10 7.52
N VAL A 216 3.75 -25.06 6.43
CA VAL A 216 3.30 -25.60 5.14
C VAL A 216 3.49 -27.12 5.14
N ASP A 217 2.47 -27.83 5.60
CA ASP A 217 2.41 -29.29 5.65
C ASP A 217 1.62 -29.90 4.47
N GLU A 218 1.45 -31.23 4.47
CA GLU A 218 0.73 -31.95 3.42
C GLU A 218 -0.73 -31.50 3.26
N GLU A 219 -1.38 -31.05 4.33
CA GLU A 219 -2.77 -30.58 4.27
C GLU A 219 -2.84 -29.24 3.52
N ILE A 220 -1.99 -28.27 3.88
CA ILE A 220 -1.93 -26.98 3.18
C ILE A 220 -1.54 -27.18 1.71
N LEU A 221 -0.55 -28.02 1.41
CA LEU A 221 -0.15 -28.33 0.03
C LEU A 221 -1.29 -28.98 -0.78
N LYS A 222 -2.10 -29.83 -0.13
CA LYS A 222 -3.28 -30.41 -0.78
C LYS A 222 -4.35 -29.35 -1.02
N MET A 223 -4.59 -28.45 -0.07
CA MET A 223 -5.54 -27.35 -0.22
C MET A 223 -5.12 -26.39 -1.34
N THR A 224 -3.83 -26.07 -1.46
CA THR A 224 -3.31 -25.16 -2.50
C THR A 224 -3.02 -25.84 -3.83
N SER A 225 -3.27 -27.15 -3.97
CA SER A 225 -2.93 -27.92 -5.18
C SER A 225 -3.63 -27.46 -6.47
N HIS A 226 -4.75 -26.75 -6.35
CA HIS A 226 -5.50 -26.18 -7.46
C HIS A 226 -5.00 -24.78 -7.87
N ILE A 227 -4.19 -24.15 -7.02
CA ILE A 227 -3.59 -22.83 -7.29
C ILE A 227 -2.42 -23.05 -8.24
N ARG A 228 -2.40 -22.28 -9.32
CA ARG A 228 -1.38 -22.40 -10.37
C ARG A 228 0.05 -22.17 -9.85
N SER A 229 0.21 -21.24 -8.91
CA SER A 229 1.51 -20.93 -8.31
C SER A 229 1.37 -20.62 -6.82
N PHE A 230 1.78 -21.55 -5.97
CA PHE A 230 1.93 -21.33 -4.53
C PHE A 230 3.41 -21.17 -4.18
N LEU A 231 3.82 -19.96 -3.77
CA LEU A 231 5.17 -19.63 -3.38
C LEU A 231 5.18 -19.29 -1.89
N TYR A 232 6.09 -19.91 -1.15
CA TYR A 232 6.25 -19.63 0.27
C TYR A 232 7.72 -19.62 0.67
N LYS A 233 8.07 -18.69 1.56
CA LYS A 233 9.44 -18.55 2.07
C LYS A 233 9.41 -18.06 3.51
N ASP A 234 10.30 -18.59 4.34
CA ASP A 234 10.45 -18.16 5.73
C ASP A 234 9.15 -18.27 6.56
N VAL A 235 8.27 -19.22 6.21
CA VAL A 235 7.02 -19.54 6.93
C VAL A 235 7.31 -20.46 8.11
N ARG A 236 6.88 -20.07 9.32
CA ARG A 236 7.21 -20.76 10.57
C ARG A 236 5.98 -20.96 11.47
N PRO A 237 5.92 -22.03 12.27
CA PRO A 237 4.89 -22.15 13.29
C PRO A 237 5.03 -21.03 14.32
N ASN A 238 3.97 -20.77 15.10
CA ASN A 238 4.07 -19.87 16.24
C ASN A 238 4.89 -20.57 17.35
N VAL A 239 6.16 -20.21 17.53
CA VAL A 239 7.06 -20.96 18.45
C VAL A 239 7.25 -20.28 19.80
N ASP A 240 6.95 -18.99 19.98
CA ASP A 240 7.18 -18.33 21.26
C ASP A 240 6.07 -17.32 21.59
N GLU A 241 5.36 -17.53 22.70
CA GLU A 241 4.46 -16.54 23.33
C GLU A 241 5.20 -15.21 23.66
N ASP A 242 6.53 -15.24 23.71
CA ASP A 242 7.41 -14.11 24.01
C ASP A 242 7.93 -13.37 22.75
N TYR A 243 7.63 -13.86 21.54
CA TYR A 243 8.01 -13.21 20.27
C TYR A 243 6.79 -12.58 19.59
N TYR A 244 5.97 -11.87 20.35
CA TYR A 244 5.21 -10.78 19.75
C TYR A 244 6.12 -9.55 19.72
N PRO A 245 6.68 -9.14 18.56
CA PRO A 245 7.19 -7.78 18.42
C PRO A 245 6.01 -6.80 18.37
N LEU A 246 5.09 -6.85 19.35
CA LEU A 246 4.18 -5.75 19.70
C LEU A 246 4.99 -4.48 20.06
N ALA A 247 6.32 -4.57 20.18
CA ALA A 247 7.21 -3.50 20.59
C ALA A 247 8.02 -2.82 19.46
N ILE A 248 7.91 -3.21 18.19
CA ILE A 248 8.55 -2.47 17.06
C ILE A 248 7.51 -1.97 16.04
N ILE A 249 6.23 -2.13 16.35
CA ILE A 249 5.16 -1.56 15.55
C ILE A 249 4.95 -0.15 16.09
N PHE A 250 5.64 0.81 15.48
CA PHE A 250 5.25 2.22 15.51
C PHE A 250 5.07 2.83 16.92
N ASN A 251 6.12 3.41 17.51
CA ASN A 251 5.95 4.23 18.71
C ASN A 251 5.09 5.47 18.33
N PRO A 252 3.83 5.60 18.77
CA PRO A 252 2.98 6.73 18.38
C PRO A 252 3.56 8.07 18.89
N ASP A 253 4.35 8.03 19.96
CA ASP A 253 4.97 9.21 20.54
C ASP A 253 6.09 9.76 19.67
N THR A 254 6.77 8.94 18.85
CA THR A 254 7.77 9.46 17.90
C THR A 254 7.11 10.30 16.81
N TRP A 255 5.85 10.03 16.47
CA TRP A 255 5.08 10.78 15.47
C TRP A 255 4.34 11.97 16.07
N LYS A 256 3.83 11.87 17.31
CA LYS A 256 3.20 13.01 18.02
C LYS A 256 4.16 14.17 18.28
N HIS A 257 5.45 13.90 18.46
CA HIS A 257 6.48 14.92 18.74
C HIS A 257 7.30 15.32 17.50
N SER A 258 6.97 14.77 16.32
CA SER A 258 7.78 14.87 15.10
C SER A 258 7.63 16.16 14.30
N GLY A 259 6.56 16.93 14.52
CA GLY A 259 6.19 18.05 13.67
C GLY A 259 5.71 17.67 12.26
N ILE A 260 5.61 16.37 11.93
CA ILE A 260 4.99 15.89 10.70
C ILE A 260 3.49 15.77 10.94
N ASP A 261 2.70 16.52 10.17
CA ASP A 261 1.25 16.42 10.20
C ASP A 261 0.81 15.18 9.41
N LEU A 262 0.08 14.27 10.04
CA LEU A 262 -0.61 13.17 9.35
C LEU A 262 -1.81 13.67 8.50
N GLY A 263 -2.04 14.99 8.49
CA GLY A 263 -3.13 15.66 7.79
C GLY A 263 -4.37 15.79 8.66
N LEU A 264 -4.20 16.08 9.95
CA LEU A 264 -5.30 16.28 10.90
C LEU A 264 -5.76 17.75 10.96
N GLY A 265 -5.04 18.65 10.28
CA GLY A 265 -5.44 20.03 10.02
C GLY A 265 -6.32 20.14 8.78
N ILE A 266 -7.49 20.75 8.94
CA ILE A 266 -8.45 21.07 7.87
C ILE A 266 -7.73 21.83 6.74
N ASP A 267 -7.95 21.38 5.52
CA ASP A 267 -7.38 21.88 4.27
C ASP A 267 -7.38 23.40 4.14
N HIS A 268 -6.19 23.98 3.97
CA HIS A 268 -6.01 25.22 3.22
C HIS A 268 -4.76 25.12 2.33
N LEU A 269 -4.85 24.29 1.29
CA LEU A 269 -4.02 24.48 0.09
C LEU A 269 -4.94 24.84 -1.07
N GLY A 270 -5.25 26.14 -1.13
CA GLY A 270 -5.68 26.76 -2.37
C GLY A 270 -4.56 26.68 -3.39
N LEU A 271 -4.70 25.75 -4.34
CA LEU A 271 -3.93 25.76 -5.57
C LEU A 271 -4.65 26.68 -6.56
N ASN A 272 -4.19 27.93 -6.64
CA ASN A 272 -4.32 28.77 -7.83
C ASN A 272 -3.07 28.62 -8.69
#